data_AF-A0A0K8RIZ7-F1
#
_entry.id   AF-A0A0K8RIZ7-F1
#
_cell.length_a   1.000
_cell.length_b   1.000
_cell.length_c   1.000
_cell.angle_alpha   90.00
_cell.angle_beta   90.00
_cell.angle_gamma   90.00
#
_symmetry.space_group_name_H-M   'P 1'
#
loop_
_entity.id
_entity.type
_entity.pdbx_description
1 polymer ?
#
loop_
_entity_poly.entity_id
_entity_poly.type
_entity_poly.pdbx_seq_one_letter_code
_entity_poly.pdbx_strand_id
1 'polypeptide(L)'
;MQFPAVLLCGVLALAAVWNLSNAHIGEVFVTVQDGKCLYENVTLEDGQAYHSEHPCQIWLCSASDSRVRITGCAGRPVEENCRLVPGPGVYPHCCPHQVCDGSD
;
A
#
# COMPACT_ATOMS: atom_id res chain seq x y z
N MET A 1 6.72 -41.80 23.56
CA MET A 1 7.33 -41.30 22.31
C MET A 1 6.35 -40.32 21.67
N GLN A 2 6.32 -39.05 22.08
CA GLN A 2 5.27 -38.07 21.68
C GLN A 2 5.83 -36.62 21.60
N PHE A 3 7.13 -36.46 21.34
CA PHE A 3 7.75 -35.14 21.14
C PHE A 3 7.81 -34.68 19.66
N PRO A 4 7.98 -35.56 18.65
CA PRO A 4 8.20 -35.06 17.29
C PRO A 4 6.92 -34.50 16.65
N ALA A 5 5.75 -35.04 16.98
CA ALA A 5 4.48 -34.61 16.42
C ALA A 5 4.06 -33.19 16.88
N VAL A 6 4.32 -32.84 18.14
CA VAL A 6 3.97 -31.52 18.69
C VAL A 6 4.83 -30.42 18.07
N LEU A 7 6.12 -30.70 17.87
CA LEU A 7 7.05 -29.80 17.18
C LEU A 7 6.65 -29.57 15.72
N LEU A 8 6.29 -30.65 15.01
CA LEU A 8 5.80 -30.57 13.63
C LEU A 8 4.51 -29.75 13.49
N CYS A 9 3.53 -29.96 14.38
CA CYS A 9 2.30 -29.17 14.38
C CYS A 9 2.54 -27.68 14.70
N GLY A 10 3.45 -27.38 15.62
CA GLY A 10 3.81 -26.00 15.96
C GLY A 10 4.44 -25.24 14.78
N VAL A 11 5.33 -25.89 14.03
CA VAL A 11 5.97 -25.29 12.85
C VAL A 11 4.97 -25.06 11.71
N LEU A 12 4.05 -26.00 11.48
CA LEU A 12 3.01 -25.86 10.46
C LEU A 12 2.01 -24.74 10.79
N ALA A 13 1.64 -24.59 12.07
CA ALA A 13 0.76 -23.51 12.51
C ALA A 13 1.40 -22.13 12.31
N LEU A 14 2.71 -21.98 12.54
CA LEU A 14 3.44 -20.73 12.30
C LEU A 14 3.56 -20.39 10.80
N ALA A 15 3.74 -21.40 9.94
CA ALA A 15 3.83 -21.19 8.51
C ALA A 15 2.51 -20.71 7.88
N ALA A 16 1.36 -21.10 8.44
CA ALA A 16 0.05 -20.68 7.96
C ALA A 16 -0.28 -19.19 8.21
N VAL A 17 0.43 -18.53 9.14
CA VAL A 17 0.19 -17.12 9.50
C VAL A 17 0.88 -16.15 8.53
N TRP A 18 1.70 -16.62 7.60
CA TRP A 18 2.46 -15.76 6.67
C TRP A 18 1.69 -15.23 5.46
N ASN A 19 0.35 -15.32 5.42
CA ASN A 19 -0.43 -14.55 4.46
C ASN A 19 -0.54 -13.08 4.90
N LEU A 20 0.62 -12.40 4.92
CA LEU A 20 0.75 -10.98 5.20
C LEU A 20 0.33 -10.20 3.95
N SER A 21 -0.84 -9.57 4.06
CA SER A 21 -1.39 -8.50 3.22
C SER A 21 -0.46 -7.93 2.13
N ASN A 22 -0.87 -8.07 0.86
CA ASN A 22 -0.26 -7.42 -0.31
C ASN A 22 -0.58 -5.91 -0.35
N ALA A 23 -0.22 -5.17 0.69
CA ALA A 23 -0.24 -3.71 0.66
C ALA A 23 1.09 -3.20 0.09
N HIS A 24 1.05 -2.57 -1.08
CA HIS A 24 2.22 -1.92 -1.67
C HIS A 24 2.52 -0.62 -0.92
N ILE A 25 3.35 -0.73 0.12
CA ILE A 25 3.92 0.38 0.86
C ILE A 25 5.39 0.49 0.45
N GLY A 26 5.78 1.67 -0.01
CA GLY A 26 7.17 2.03 -0.26
C GLY A 26 7.62 3.13 0.71
N GLU A 27 8.93 3.24 0.89
CA GLU A 27 9.54 4.36 1.61
C GLU A 27 10.75 4.84 0.83
N VAL A 28 10.94 6.15 0.79
CA VAL A 28 12.10 6.79 0.15
C VAL A 28 12.70 7.82 1.09
N PHE A 29 14.03 7.94 1.06
CA PHE A 29 14.73 9.03 1.72
C PHE A 29 14.62 10.30 0.90
N VAL A 30 14.46 11.43 1.58
CA VAL A 30 14.24 12.74 0.95
C VAL A 30 15.05 13.82 1.63
N THR A 31 15.21 14.94 0.95
CA THR A 31 15.74 16.15 1.57
C THR A 31 14.65 16.80 2.43
N VAL A 32 15.02 17.19 3.65
CA VAL A 32 14.17 17.95 4.56
C VAL A 32 14.63 19.41 4.55
N GLN A 33 13.70 20.33 4.30
CA GLN A 33 13.94 21.78 4.37
C GLN A 33 12.87 22.40 5.27
N ASP A 34 13.29 23.15 6.28
CA ASP A 34 12.39 23.81 7.25
C ASP A 34 11.35 22.86 7.88
N GLY A 35 11.75 21.62 8.15
CA GLY A 35 10.88 20.60 8.73
C GLY A 35 9.89 19.95 7.75
N LYS A 36 10.06 20.18 6.44
CA LYS A 36 9.19 19.65 5.38
C LYS A 36 9.96 18.75 4.43
N CYS A 37 9.30 17.70 3.93
CA CYS A 37 9.91 16.79 2.96
C CYS A 37 9.77 17.33 1.54
N LEU A 38 10.83 17.26 0.73
CA LEU A 38 10.77 17.52 -0.71
C LEU A 38 10.72 16.19 -1.47
N TYR A 39 9.62 15.90 -2.15
CA TYR A 39 9.43 14.68 -2.94
C TYR A 39 8.67 14.98 -4.23
N GLU A 40 9.18 14.52 -5.39
CA GLU A 40 8.56 14.77 -6.72
C GLU A 40 8.22 16.25 -7.00
N ASN A 41 9.10 17.18 -6.58
CA ASN A 41 8.88 18.64 -6.63
C ASN A 41 7.70 19.16 -5.80
N VAL A 42 7.19 18.36 -4.86
CA VAL A 42 6.15 18.74 -3.90
C VAL A 42 6.77 18.87 -2.51
N THR A 43 6.47 19.98 -1.83
CA THR A 43 6.80 20.17 -0.42
C THR A 43 5.69 19.62 0.44
N LEU A 44 6.01 18.62 1.26
CA LEU A 44 5.07 17.90 2.13
C LEU A 44 5.27 18.35 3.57
N GLU A 45 4.16 18.76 4.21
CA GLU A 45 4.15 19.01 5.65
C GLU A 45 4.35 17.70 6.42
N ASP A 46 5.11 17.76 7.52
CA ASP A 46 5.34 16.62 8.39
C ASP A 46 4.03 16.07 8.94
N GLY A 47 3.84 14.75 8.86
CA GLY A 47 2.64 14.07 9.33
C GLY A 47 1.35 14.35 8.53
N GLN A 48 1.39 15.20 7.49
CA GLN A 48 0.22 15.46 6.65
C GLN A 48 0.20 14.54 5.43
N ALA A 49 -0.96 13.92 5.18
CA ALA A 49 -1.19 13.13 3.99
C ALA A 49 -1.33 14.01 2.74
N TYR A 50 -0.56 13.69 1.71
CA TYR A 50 -0.73 14.25 0.37
C TYR A 50 -1.32 13.20 -0.57
N HIS A 51 -2.39 13.57 -1.27
CA HIS A 51 -3.14 12.68 -2.14
C HIS A 51 -2.77 12.97 -3.59
N SER A 52 -2.05 12.04 -4.23
CA SER A 52 -1.65 12.14 -5.63
C SER A 52 -2.67 11.44 -6.53
N GLU A 53 -2.90 12.03 -7.70
CA GLU A 53 -3.70 11.43 -8.77
C GLU A 53 -2.84 10.54 -9.70
N HIS A 54 -1.65 11.02 -10.08
CA HIS A 54 -0.73 10.29 -10.96
C HIS A 54 0.71 10.35 -10.42
N PRO A 55 1.28 9.23 -9.96
CA PRO A 55 0.64 7.93 -9.72
C PRO A 55 -0.42 8.01 -8.60
N CYS A 56 -1.46 7.17 -8.68
CA CYS A 56 -2.56 7.14 -7.70
C CYS A 56 -2.08 6.60 -6.34
N GLN A 57 -1.66 7.50 -5.46
CA GLN A 57 -0.93 7.21 -4.23
C GLN A 57 -1.25 8.23 -3.14
N ILE A 58 -0.98 7.86 -1.90
CA ILE A 58 -0.92 8.77 -0.76
C ILE A 58 0.51 8.80 -0.21
N TRP A 59 1.01 10.00 0.07
CA TRP A 59 2.35 10.25 0.59
C TRP A 59 2.26 10.84 1.99
N LEU A 60 3.13 10.39 2.88
CA LEU A 60 3.23 10.87 4.25
C LEU A 60 4.70 11.21 4.56
N CYS A 61 4.96 12.47 4.88
CA CYS A 61 6.29 12.90 5.31
C CYS A 61 6.53 12.51 6.78
N SER A 62 7.71 11.94 7.03
CA SER A 62 8.36 11.91 8.35
C SER A 62 9.65 12.73 8.24
N ALA A 63 9.59 13.98 8.67
CA ALA A 63 10.72 14.89 8.64
C ALA A 63 11.82 14.45 9.62
N SER A 64 11.44 13.87 10.77
CA SER A 64 12.39 13.31 11.74
C SER A 64 13.22 12.16 11.17
N ASP A 65 12.60 11.32 10.34
CA ASP A 65 13.28 10.18 9.71
C ASP A 65 13.85 10.52 8.33
N SER A 66 13.64 11.76 7.85
CA SER A 66 13.98 12.21 6.49
C SER A 66 13.44 11.27 5.41
N ARG A 67 12.18 10.85 5.56
CA ARG A 67 11.54 9.85 4.70
C ARG A 67 10.15 10.28 4.28
N VAL A 68 9.73 9.83 3.10
CA VAL A 68 8.34 9.83 2.68
C VAL A 68 7.87 8.40 2.55
N ARG A 69 6.79 8.07 3.25
CA ARG A 69 6.07 6.81 3.09
C ARG A 69 5.04 6.96 1.98
N ILE A 70 5.11 6.06 1.01
CA ILE A 70 4.29 6.05 -0.19
C ILE A 70 3.37 4.83 -0.09
N THR A 71 2.06 5.05 -0.17
CA THR A 71 1.08 3.96 -0.17
C THR A 71 0.26 4.03 -1.46
N GLY A 72 0.26 2.94 -2.22
CA GLY A 72 -0.55 2.80 -3.43
C GLY A 72 -1.94 2.24 -3.15
N CYS A 73 -2.70 2.05 -4.22
CA CYS A 73 -3.96 1.30 -4.16
C CYS A 73 -3.70 -0.16 -3.78
N ALA A 74 -4.58 -0.73 -2.96
CA ALA A 74 -4.51 -2.15 -2.62
C ALA A 74 -4.80 -2.99 -3.87
N GLY A 75 -3.91 -3.95 -4.17
CA GLY A 75 -4.15 -4.92 -5.22
C GLY A 75 -5.27 -5.88 -4.81
N ARG A 76 -6.24 -6.11 -5.70
CA ARG A 76 -7.27 -7.14 -5.53
C ARG A 76 -7.19 -8.14 -6.68
N PRO A 77 -7.43 -9.44 -6.45
CA PRO A 77 -7.61 -10.40 -7.53
C PRO A 77 -8.74 -9.94 -8.44
N VAL A 78 -8.50 -9.94 -9.75
CA VAL A 78 -9.52 -9.63 -10.75
C VAL A 78 -10.34 -10.89 -10.99
N GLU A 79 -11.66 -10.79 -10.84
CA GLU A 79 -12.59 -11.87 -11.08
C GLU A 79 -12.70 -12.21 -12.59
N GLU A 80 -13.17 -13.41 -12.90
CA GLU A 80 -13.38 -13.84 -14.29
C GLU A 80 -14.44 -12.96 -14.97
N ASN A 81 -14.19 -12.54 -16.21
CA ASN A 81 -15.03 -11.57 -16.96
C ASN A 81 -15.13 -10.17 -16.33
N CYS A 82 -14.20 -9.82 -15.45
CA CYS A 82 -14.06 -8.47 -14.91
C CYS A 82 -12.78 -7.79 -15.41
N ARG A 83 -12.81 -6.46 -15.45
CA ARG A 83 -11.64 -5.62 -15.73
C ARG A 83 -11.49 -4.55 -14.66
N LEU A 84 -10.25 -4.15 -14.40
CA LEU A 84 -9.97 -3.00 -13.55
C LEU A 84 -10.09 -1.71 -14.36
N VAL A 85 -10.90 -0.78 -13.86
CA VAL A 85 -11.08 0.56 -14.44
C VAL A 85 -10.60 1.59 -13.43
N PRO A 86 -9.71 2.54 -13.80
CA PRO A 86 -9.32 3.63 -12.92
C PRO A 86 -10.53 4.46 -12.48
N GLY A 87 -10.56 4.87 -11.22
CA GLY A 87 -11.52 5.88 -10.77
C GLY A 87 -11.05 7.30 -11.10
N PRO A 88 -11.90 8.33 -10.89
CA PRO A 88 -11.54 9.73 -11.13
C PRO A 88 -10.89 10.40 -9.91
N GLY A 89 -10.14 11.49 -10.15
CA GLY A 89 -9.64 12.39 -9.10
C GLY A 89 -8.42 11.86 -8.35
N VAL A 90 -8.15 12.35 -7.14
CA VAL A 90 -6.96 11.95 -6.35
C VAL A 90 -7.20 10.69 -5.52
N TYR A 91 -6.13 10.08 -4.98
CA TYR A 91 -6.24 8.95 -4.06
C TYR A 91 -7.22 9.28 -2.90
N PRO A 92 -8.09 8.34 -2.46
CA PRO A 92 -8.25 6.97 -2.95
C PRO A 92 -9.22 6.86 -4.14
N HIS A 93 -9.79 7.96 -4.63
CA HIS A 93 -10.81 7.93 -5.68
C HIS A 93 -10.27 7.50 -7.05
N CYS A 94 -9.00 7.79 -7.37
CA CYS A 94 -8.36 7.24 -8.58
C CYS A 94 -8.10 5.73 -8.53
N CYS A 95 -8.31 5.07 -7.38
CA CYS A 95 -7.96 3.66 -7.28
C CYS A 95 -8.81 2.79 -8.22
N PRO A 96 -8.20 1.79 -8.88
CA PRO A 96 -8.94 0.94 -9.80
C PRO A 96 -10.05 0.15 -9.08
N HIS A 97 -11.23 0.10 -9.71
CA HIS A 97 -12.36 -0.72 -9.29
C HIS A 97 -12.67 -1.76 -10.36
N GLN A 98 -13.29 -2.87 -9.96
CA GLN A 98 -13.68 -3.92 -10.90
C GLN A 98 -15.01 -3.58 -11.54
N VAL A 99 -15.07 -3.74 -12.87
CA VAL A 99 -16.29 -3.69 -13.67
C VAL A 99 -16.40 -5.02 -14.40
N CYS A 100 -17.52 -5.72 -14.22
CA CYS A 100 -17.76 -7.05 -14.75
C CYS A 100 -18.83 -7.00 -15.84
N ASP A 101 -18.60 -7.70 -16.96
CA ASP A 101 -19.59 -7.77 -18.03
C ASP A 101 -20.70 -8.75 -17.58
N GLY A 102 -21.90 -8.23 -17.27
CA GLY A 102 -23.06 -9.05 -16.84
C GLY A 102 -23.77 -8.63 -15.55
N SER A 103 -23.42 -7.49 -14.94
CA SER A 103 -24.20 -6.88 -13.86
C SER A 103 -25.12 -5.78 -14.40
N ASP A 104 -26.24 -6.20 -15.00
CA ASP A 104 -27.46 -5.38 -15.15
C ASP A 104 -28.46 -5.75 -14.04
#